data_AF-A0A9E1MFR9-F1
#
_entry.id   AF-A0A9E1MFR9-F1
#
_cell.length_a   1.000
_cell.length_b   1.000
_cell.length_c   1.000
_cell.angle_alpha   90.00
_cell.angle_beta   90.00
_cell.angle_gamma   90.00
#
_symmetry.space_group_name_H-M   'P 1'
#
loop_
_entity.id
_entity.type
_entity.pdbx_description
1 polymer ?
#
loop_
_entity_poly.entity_id
_entity_poly.type
_entity_poly.pdbx_seq_one_letter_code
_entity_poly.pdbx_strand_id
1 'polypeptide(L)' 'MKDSIVIFSATRARQLLKAGFQIIDIKPDRKDKTHMRSVFVFRYDERIQQYLEEM' A
#
# COMPACT_ATOMS: atom_id res chain seq x y z
N MET A 1 -2.42 -10.42 -14.77
CA MET A 1 -2.25 -9.00 -14.36
C MET A 1 -2.08 -8.97 -12.85
N LYS A 2 -1.31 -8.03 -12.29
CA LYS A 2 -1.32 -7.83 -10.83
C LYS A 2 -2.55 -6.98 -10.53
N ASP A 3 -3.52 -7.52 -9.82
CA ASP A 3 -4.77 -6.80 -9.53
C ASP A 3 -4.63 -5.83 -8.34
N SER A 4 -3.53 -5.95 -7.59
CA SER A 4 -3.26 -5.13 -6.41
C SER A 4 -1.77 -4.91 -6.14
N ILE A 5 -1.48 -3.89 -5.33
CA ILE A 5 -0.15 -3.53 -4.85
C ILE A 5 -0.15 -3.54 -3.31
N VAL A 6 0.88 -4.15 -2.73
CA VAL A 6 1.01 -4.30 -1.27
C VAL A 6 2.03 -3.33 -0.73
N ILE A 7 1.64 -2.52 0.26
CA ILE A 7 2.46 -1.49 0.90
C ILE A 7 2.56 -1.79 2.39
N PHE A 8 3.78 -1.91 2.90
CA PHE A 8 4.06 -2.17 4.33
C PHE A 8 4.37 -0.89 5.12
N SER A 9 4.61 0.23 4.44
CA SER A 9 4.91 1.51 5.09
C SER A 9 3.66 2.36 5.24
N ALA A 10 3.31 2.70 6.48
CA ALA A 10 2.21 3.61 6.77
C ALA A 10 2.43 5.01 6.17
N THR A 11 3.68 5.48 6.08
CA THR A 11 4.01 6.77 5.46
C THR A 11 3.71 6.75 3.96
N ARG A 12 4.17 5.71 3.24
CA ARG A 12 3.89 5.56 1.81
C ARG A 12 2.40 5.37 1.54
N ALA A 13 1.71 4.57 2.36
CA ALA A 13 0.27 4.39 2.23
C ALA A 13 -0.50 5.72 2.37
N ARG A 14 -0.13 6.59 3.33
CA ARG A 14 -0.71 7.93 3.45
C ARG A 14 -0.46 8.81 2.23
N GLN A 15 0.74 8.75 1.66
CA GLN A 15 1.08 9.52 0.46
C GLN A 15 0.27 9.06 -0.75
N LEU A 16 0.11 7.74 -0.93
CA LEU A 16 -0.73 7.17 -1.98
C LEU A 16 -2.20 7.57 -1.82
N LEU A 17 -2.74 7.56 -0.59
CA LEU A 17 -4.10 8.03 -0.32
C LEU A 17 -4.27 9.51 -0.67
N LYS A 18 -3.29 10.36 -0.32
CA LYS A 18 -3.32 11.79 -0.68
C LYS A 18 -3.25 12.02 -2.19
N ALA A 19 -2.59 11.12 -2.92
CA ALA A 19 -2.52 11.14 -4.38
C ALA A 19 -3.78 10.58 -5.07
N GLY A 20 -4.78 10.11 -4.31
CA GLY A 20 -6.05 9.63 -4.84
C GLY A 20 -6.08 8.14 -5.18
N PHE A 21 -5.06 7.36 -4.80
CA PHE A 21 -5.07 5.91 -5.02
C PHE A 21 -5.99 5.20 -4.03
N GLN A 22 -6.63 4.13 -4.50
CA GLN A 22 -7.65 3.43 -3.73
C GLN A 22 -7.08 2.24 -2.94
N ILE A 23 -7.24 2.28 -1.62
CA ILE A 23 -7.11 1.08 -0.78
C ILE A 23 -8.31 0.16 -1.01
N ILE A 24 -8.03 -1.14 -1.13
CA ILE A 24 -9.04 -2.20 -1.25
C ILE A 24 -9.06 -3.14 -0.04
N ASP A 25 -7.97 -3.21 0.74
CA ASP A 25 -7.88 -4.04 1.95
C ASP A 25 -6.81 -3.50 2.91
N ILE A 26 -7.01 -3.72 4.21
CA ILE A 26 -6.03 -3.45 5.27
C ILE A 26 -6.02 -4.66 6.21
N LYS A 27 -4.86 -5.27 6.38
CA LYS A 27 -4.72 -6.51 7.16
C LYS A 27 -3.49 -6.49 8.06
N PRO A 28 -3.45 -7.29 9.13
CA PRO A 28 -2.24 -7.39 9.95
C PRO A 28 -1.09 -8.03 9.16
N ASP A 29 0.13 -7.58 9.42
CA ASP A 29 1.33 -8.28 8.98
C ASP A 29 1.49 -9.55 9.81
N ARG A 30 1.22 -10.71 9.19
CA ARG A 30 1.34 -12.01 9.84
C ARG A 30 2.78 -12.41 10.14
N LYS A 31 3.78 -11.74 9.54
CA LYS A 31 5.20 -11.97 9.81
C LYS A 31 5.71 -11.10 10.96
N ASP A 32 4.99 -10.04 11.30
CA ASP A 32 5.27 -9.24 12.49
C ASP A 32 4.77 -9.97 13.73
N LYS A 33 5.70 -10.46 14.57
CA LYS A 33 5.39 -11.27 15.75
C LYS A 33 4.53 -10.53 16.78
N THR A 34 4.53 -9.21 16.75
CA THR A 34 3.70 -8.38 17.62
C THR A 34 2.34 -8.06 17.00
N HIS A 35 2.13 -8.39 15.71
CA HIS A 35 0.94 -8.06 14.91
C HIS A 35 0.53 -6.57 14.98
N MET A 36 1.49 -5.68 15.27
CA MET A 36 1.23 -4.25 15.39
C MET A 36 1.33 -3.55 14.02
N ARG A 37 2.01 -4.16 13.05
CA ARG A 37 2.13 -3.62 11.70
C ARG A 37 0.91 -3.94 10.85
N SER A 38 0.43 -2.91 10.17
CA SER A 38 -0.61 -3.04 9.14
C SER A 38 0.02 -3.15 7.75
N VAL A 39 -0.59 -3.99 6.92
CA VAL A 39 -0.33 -4.14 5.49
C VAL A 39 -1.47 -3.47 4.74
N PHE A 40 -1.12 -2.52 3.87
CA PHE A 40 -2.08 -1.77 3.07
C PHE A 40 -2.10 -2.33 1.65
N VAL A 41 -3.27 -2.72 1.17
CA VAL A 41 -3.45 -3.25 -0.19
C VAL A 41 -4.18 -2.21 -1.02
N PHE A 42 -3.54 -1.77 -2.09
CA PHE A 42 -4.10 -0.82 -3.04
C PHE A 42 -4.57 -1.55 -4.29
N ARG A 43 -5.64 -1.05 -4.91
CA ARG A 43 -6.01 -1.44 -6.28
C ARG A 43 -4.83 -1.13 -7.20
N TYR A 44 -4.50 -2.05 -8.10
CA TYR A 44 -3.47 -1.77 -9.10
C TYR A 44 -3.88 -0.60 -9.99
N ASP A 45 -2.94 0.32 -10.17
CA ASP A 45 -3.02 1.47 -11.07
C ASP A 45 -1.62 1.64 -11.66
N GLU A 46 -1.50 1.75 -12.98
CA GLU A 46 -0.21 1.87 -13.66
C GLU A 46 0.61 3.08 -13.16
N ARG A 47 -0.08 4.13 -12.71
CA ARG A 47 0.53 5.36 -12.19
C ARG A 47 1.15 5.19 -10.80
N ILE A 48 0.75 4.16 -10.03
CA ILE A 48 1.33 3.93 -8.68
C ILE A 48 2.83 3.70 -8.78
N GLN A 49 3.28 2.94 -9.79
CA GLN A 49 4.69 2.56 -9.85
C GLN A 49 5.58 3.78 -10.10
N GLN A 50 5.19 4.64 -11.05
CA GLN A 50 5.85 5.91 -11.29
C GLN A 50 5.81 6.81 -10.05
N TYR A 51 4.64 6.94 -9.40
CA TYR A 51 4.51 7.75 -8.19
C TYR A 51 5.42 7.26 -7.05
N LEU A 52 5.61 5.95 -6.89
CA LEU A 52 6.49 5.38 -5.87
C LEU A 52 7.98 5.57 -6.17
N GLU A 53 8.37 5.71 -7.43
CA GLU A 53 9.76 5.95 -7.86
C GLU A 53 10.15 7.43 -7.71
N GLU A 54 9.19 8.35 -7.84
CA GLU A 54 9.37 9.79 -7.70
C GLU A 54 9.43 10.30 -6.23
N MET A 55 9.28 9.40 -5.24
CA MET A 55 9.24 9.70 -3.80
C MET A 55 10.54 9.40 -3.05
#